data_AF-A0A819P9U4-F1
#
_entry.id   AF-A0A819P9U4-F1
#
_cell.length_a   1.000
_cell.length_b   1.000
_cell.length_c   1.000
_cell.angle_alpha   90.00
_cell.angle_beta   90.00
_cell.angle_gamma   90.00
#
_symmetry.space_group_name_H-M   'P 1'
#
loop_
_entity.id
_entity.type
_entity.pdbx_description
1 polymer ?
#
loop_
_entity_poly.entity_id
_entity_poly.type
_entity_poly.pdbx_seq_one_letter_code
_entity_poly.pdbx_strand_id
1 'polypeptide(L)'
;MLQIVNRNNQATQVVPLKNVNIHSTIRSFAADVTITQVFRNDEAIPIEAVYCFPIEEQAAIYAFVTRIDNREIVAELKEKKEAQKDYTEALEQGHGAYLMEQDEKSQDNFIINLKPLKWLEQHAPTQGQSRQIFLLTDGEISNVTEVLDLCRSMASSTRIFSFGLGHSPSRSLVKGLARSTNGRFVFIPPNSTVDVYVGEQLQKALQRCITNVGVKWNFSTAVVETIPNQLPPVYAKDCLIVYGLLDDKSISFDHNSSIELEVDQQQLSVARISRIPSISESGMITRLAAKALILELQHAKLPAKRTTVGS
;
A
#
# COMPACT_ATOMS: atom_id res chain seq x y z
N MET A 1 12.34 -3.98 17.83
CA MET A 1 12.77 -4.74 19.01
C MET A 1 13.46 -6.00 18.53
N LEU A 2 14.61 -6.34 19.12
CA LEU A 2 15.33 -7.58 18.86
C LEU A 2 15.10 -8.54 20.03
N GLN A 3 14.71 -9.78 19.76
CA GLN A 3 14.35 -10.76 20.78
C GLN A 3 15.12 -12.06 20.57
N ILE A 4 15.66 -12.63 21.65
CA ILE A 4 16.25 -13.97 21.68
C ILE A 4 15.13 -14.98 21.50
N VAL A 5 15.31 -15.93 20.58
CA VAL A 5 14.36 -17.03 20.36
C VAL A 5 14.94 -18.37 20.82
N ASN A 6 14.05 -19.25 21.29
CA ASN A 6 14.40 -20.63 21.60
C ASN A 6 14.33 -21.52 20.34
N ARG A 7 14.68 -22.81 20.47
CA ARG A 7 14.61 -23.80 19.38
C ARG A 7 13.22 -23.98 18.75
N ASN A 8 12.16 -23.52 19.42
CA ASN A 8 10.78 -23.53 18.91
C ASN A 8 10.36 -22.17 18.32
N ASN A 9 11.33 -21.29 18.05
CA ASN A 9 11.15 -19.93 17.55
C ASN A 9 10.27 -19.02 18.43
N GLN A 10 10.20 -19.31 19.74
CA GLN A 10 9.46 -18.48 20.71
C GLN A 10 10.38 -17.44 21.32
N ALA A 11 9.94 -16.17 21.33
CA ALA A 11 10.67 -15.08 21.95
C ALA A 11 10.74 -15.27 23.49
N THR A 12 11.95 -15.16 24.03
CA THR A 12 12.25 -15.42 25.45
C THR A 12 12.75 -14.18 26.20
N GLN A 13 13.64 -13.40 25.58
CA GLN A 13 14.26 -12.23 26.20
C GLN A 13 14.52 -11.15 25.15
N VAL A 14 14.48 -9.88 25.55
CA VAL A 14 14.79 -8.75 24.67
C VAL A 14 16.29 -8.48 24.69
N VAL A 15 16.90 -8.33 23.50
CA VAL A 15 18.30 -7.90 23.39
C VAL A 15 18.37 -6.39 23.65
N PRO A 16 19.25 -5.92 24.56
CA PRO A 16 19.34 -4.50 24.90
C PRO A 16 19.62 -3.59 23.70
N LEU A 17 18.72 -2.64 23.47
CA LEU A 17 18.88 -1.55 22.51
C LEU A 17 19.79 -0.48 23.12
N LYS A 18 20.97 -0.26 22.53
CA LYS A 18 21.96 0.71 23.03
C LYS A 18 21.83 2.07 22.36
N ASN A 19 21.38 2.12 21.11
CA ASN A 19 21.21 3.38 20.40
C ASN A 19 20.12 3.29 19.32
N VAL A 20 19.43 4.41 19.09
CA VAL A 20 18.52 4.60 17.96
C VAL A 20 18.86 5.93 17.31
N ASN A 21 19.12 5.90 16.01
CA ASN A 21 19.25 7.10 15.18
C ASN A 21 18.19 7.04 14.08
N ILE A 22 17.43 8.12 13.93
CA ILE A 22 16.40 8.26 12.91
C ILE A 22 16.79 9.45 12.05
N HIS A 23 17.06 9.17 10.77
CA HIS A 23 17.26 10.20 9.76
C HIS A 23 16.07 10.21 8.82
N SER A 24 15.50 11.38 8.55
CA SER A 24 14.42 11.51 7.59
C SER A 24 14.64 12.68 6.64
N THR A 25 14.37 12.44 5.37
CA THR A 25 14.30 13.47 4.34
C THR A 25 12.85 13.56 3.85
N ILE A 26 12.23 14.72 4.05
CA ILE A 26 10.87 14.99 3.56
C ILE A 26 10.95 15.82 2.28
N ARG A 27 10.29 15.36 1.22
CA ARG A 27 10.15 16.09 -0.05
C ARG A 27 8.69 16.12 -0.46
N SER A 28 8.11 17.33 -0.46
CA SER A 28 6.68 17.53 -0.76
C SER A 28 5.79 16.66 0.14
N PHE A 29 5.16 15.61 -0.40
CA PHE A 29 4.28 14.69 0.32
C PHE A 29 4.94 13.37 0.72
N ALA A 30 6.25 13.21 0.50
CA ALA A 30 6.96 11.96 0.71
C ALA A 30 8.04 12.07 1.80
N ALA A 31 8.20 11.01 2.57
CA ALA A 31 9.26 10.88 3.56
C ALA A 31 10.12 9.64 3.25
N ASP A 32 11.42 9.85 3.07
CA ASP A 32 12.41 8.78 3.11
C ASP A 32 12.97 8.73 4.53
N VAL A 33 12.89 7.56 5.17
CA VAL A 33 13.20 7.38 6.59
C VAL A 33 14.20 6.25 6.73
N THR A 34 15.37 6.57 7.29
CA THR A 34 16.39 5.59 7.67
C THR A 34 16.40 5.47 9.19
N ILE A 35 16.17 4.25 9.69
CA ILE A 35 16.23 3.94 11.13
C ILE A 35 17.45 3.05 11.35
N THR A 36 18.40 3.50 12.18
CA THR A 36 19.55 2.72 12.63
C THR A 36 19.37 2.36 14.09
N GLN A 37 19.29 1.06 14.41
CA GLN A 37 19.19 0.55 15.77
C GLN A 37 20.43 -0.29 16.10
N VAL A 38 21.07 0.00 17.23
CA VAL A 38 22.26 -0.72 17.69
C VAL A 38 21.88 -1.58 18.89
N PHE A 39 22.03 -2.88 18.74
CA PHE A 39 21.81 -3.87 19.80
C PHE A 39 23.14 -4.44 20.26
N ARG A 40 23.20 -4.90 21.52
CA ARG A 40 24.35 -5.64 22.05
C ARG A 40 23.86 -6.93 22.70
N ASN A 41 24.42 -8.06 22.27
CA ASN A 41 24.30 -9.30 22.99
C ASN A 41 25.19 -9.23 24.24
N ASP A 42 24.59 -9.20 25.42
CA ASP A 42 25.30 -9.21 26.70
C ASP A 42 25.45 -10.63 27.28
N GLU A 43 24.94 -11.66 26.57
CA GLU A 43 25.06 -13.07 26.96
C GLU A 43 26.47 -13.61 26.73
N ALA A 44 26.86 -14.61 27.52
CA ALA A 44 28.16 -15.27 27.40
C ALA A 44 28.26 -16.22 26.18
N ILE A 45 27.15 -16.47 25.49
CA ILE A 45 27.02 -17.39 24.36
C ILE A 45 26.43 -16.68 23.13
N PRO A 46 26.71 -17.16 21.90
CA PRO A 46 25.98 -16.75 20.71
C PRO A 46 24.48 -16.98 20.87
N ILE A 47 23.68 -16.04 20.38
CA ILE A 47 22.21 -16.06 20.46
C ILE A 47 21.59 -16.19 19.07
N GLU A 48 20.42 -16.80 19.02
CA GLU A 48 19.50 -16.70 17.88
C GLU A 48 18.48 -15.60 18.19
N ALA A 49 18.25 -14.68 17.26
CA ALA A 49 17.40 -13.52 17.52
C ALA A 49 16.52 -13.13 16.34
N VAL A 50 15.30 -12.67 16.66
CA VAL A 50 14.32 -12.16 15.69
C VAL A 50 14.17 -10.65 15.88
N TYR A 51 14.28 -9.90 14.78
CA TYR A 51 14.08 -8.46 14.75
C TYR A 51 12.69 -8.11 14.24
N CYS A 52 11.87 -7.51 15.10
CA CYS A 52 10.52 -7.06 14.77
C CYS A 52 10.47 -5.53 14.82
N PHE A 53 9.98 -4.88 13.78
CA PHE A 53 9.75 -3.43 13.79
C PHE A 53 8.39 -3.08 13.19
N PRO A 54 7.69 -2.08 13.77
CA PRO A 54 6.44 -1.61 13.20
C PRO A 54 6.73 -0.84 11.92
N ILE A 55 5.99 -1.16 10.86
CA ILE A 55 6.03 -0.44 9.59
C ILE A 55 4.69 0.25 9.46
N GLU A 56 4.71 1.55 9.19
CA GLU A 56 3.51 2.27 8.78
C GLU A 56 2.96 1.65 7.50
N GLU A 57 1.65 1.47 7.42
CA GLU A 57 1.05 0.73 6.31
C GLU A 57 1.22 1.42 4.93
N GLN A 58 1.55 2.71 4.95
CA GLN A 58 1.88 3.49 3.76
C GLN A 58 3.39 3.56 3.50
N ALA A 59 4.23 3.01 4.36
CA ALA A 59 5.65 2.83 4.12
C ALA A 59 5.89 1.52 3.34
N ALA A 60 6.99 1.48 2.60
CA ALA A 60 7.52 0.25 2.04
C ALA A 60 9.01 0.21 2.37
N ILE A 61 9.48 -0.93 2.85
CA ILE A 61 10.91 -1.16 3.04
C ILE A 61 11.47 -1.54 1.69
N TYR A 62 12.48 -0.81 1.26
CA TYR A 62 13.21 -1.09 0.03
C TYR A 62 14.69 -1.38 0.28
N ALA A 63 15.15 -1.28 1.53
CA ALA A 63 16.51 -1.60 1.93
C ALA A 63 16.55 -2.05 3.40
N PHE A 64 17.29 -3.12 3.68
CA PHE A 64 17.59 -3.58 5.02
C PHE A 64 19.04 -4.06 5.08
N VAL A 65 19.79 -3.55 6.04
CA VAL A 65 21.21 -3.89 6.22
C VAL A 65 21.42 -4.22 7.69
N THR A 66 22.04 -5.37 7.95
CA THR A 66 22.47 -5.76 9.29
C THR A 66 23.99 -5.81 9.33
N ARG A 67 24.60 -5.22 10.36
CA ARG A 67 26.03 -5.31 10.60
C ARG A 67 26.27 -6.09 11.88
N ILE A 68 27.02 -7.19 11.78
CA ILE A 68 27.40 -8.04 12.91
C ILE A 68 28.92 -8.12 12.90
N ASP A 69 29.56 -7.57 13.94
CA ASP A 69 31.02 -7.39 14.01
C ASP A 69 31.56 -6.70 12.74
N ASN A 70 32.47 -7.36 12.00
CA ASN A 70 33.06 -6.85 10.76
C ASN A 70 32.30 -7.30 9.49
N ARG A 71 31.13 -7.91 9.63
CA ARG A 71 30.33 -8.40 8.50
C ARG A 71 29.13 -7.49 8.26
N GLU A 72 28.93 -7.14 6.99
CA GLU A 72 27.73 -6.46 6.52
C GLU A 72 26.88 -7.47 5.74
N ILE A 73 25.62 -7.60 6.15
CA ILE A 73 24.62 -8.46 5.55
C ILE A 73 23.57 -7.54 4.93
N VAL A 74 23.52 -7.51 3.60
CA VAL A 74 22.55 -6.73 2.83
C VAL A 74 21.41 -7.65 2.43
N ALA A 75 20.17 -7.29 2.78
CA ALA A 75 19.01 -8.06 2.39
C ALA A 75 18.79 -7.98 0.87
N GLU A 76 18.63 -9.14 0.24
CA GLU A 76 18.22 -9.25 -1.15
C GLU A 76 16.69 -9.46 -1.21
N LEU A 77 16.00 -8.64 -2.00
CA LEU A 77 14.55 -8.74 -2.16
C LEU A 77 14.21 -9.82 -3.20
N LYS A 78 13.46 -10.85 -2.78
CA LYS A 78 12.99 -11.96 -3.63
C LYS A 78 11.49 -12.19 -3.46
N GLU A 79 10.89 -12.98 -4.36
CA GLU A 79 9.51 -13.44 -4.20
C GLU A 79 9.37 -14.32 -2.94
N LYS A 80 8.22 -14.25 -2.24
CA LYS A 80 8.05 -14.89 -0.92
C LYS A 80 8.38 -16.38 -0.94
N LYS A 81 7.92 -17.12 -1.95
CA LYS A 81 8.18 -18.57 -2.05
C LYS A 81 9.65 -18.89 -2.33
N GLU A 82 10.29 -18.10 -3.19
CA GLU A 82 11.71 -18.24 -3.50
C GLU A 82 12.58 -17.96 -2.28
N ALA A 83 12.31 -16.86 -1.55
CA ALA A 83 13.03 -16.51 -0.32
C ALA A 83 12.90 -17.60 0.76
N GLN A 84 11.72 -18.19 0.93
CA GLN A 84 11.48 -19.30 1.87
C GLN A 84 12.25 -20.56 1.48
N LYS A 85 12.30 -20.87 0.18
CA LYS A 85 13.03 -22.01 -0.35
C LYS A 85 14.55 -21.85 -0.09
N ASP A 86 15.12 -20.72 -0.50
CA ASP A 86 16.54 -20.42 -0.34
C ASP A 86 16.96 -20.45 1.15
N TYR A 87 16.11 -19.90 2.03
CA TYR A 87 16.34 -19.95 3.48
C TYR A 87 16.40 -21.38 4.01
N THR A 88 15.44 -22.21 3.62
CA THR A 88 15.36 -23.61 4.08
C THR A 88 16.55 -24.42 3.59
N GLU A 89 16.92 -24.28 2.30
CA GLU A 89 18.08 -24.95 1.71
C GLU A 89 19.39 -24.53 2.39
N ALA A 90 19.55 -23.25 2.72
CA ALA A 90 20.74 -22.75 3.43
C ALA A 90 20.86 -23.36 4.84
N LEU A 91 19.74 -23.48 5.57
CA LEU A 91 19.73 -24.14 6.88
C LEU A 91 20.07 -25.63 6.78
N GLU A 92 19.50 -26.34 5.81
CA GLU A 92 19.79 -27.77 5.56
C GLU A 92 21.26 -28.01 5.23
N GLN A 93 21.92 -27.06 4.56
CA GLN A 93 23.35 -27.09 4.26
C GLN A 93 24.24 -26.65 5.44
N GLY A 94 23.66 -26.26 6.58
CA GLY A 94 24.39 -25.81 7.77
C GLY A 94 24.91 -24.37 7.68
N HIS A 95 24.42 -23.57 6.73
CA HIS A 95 24.74 -22.16 6.64
C HIS A 95 23.84 -21.33 7.56
N GLY A 96 24.38 -20.23 8.09
CA GLY A 96 23.56 -19.21 8.75
C GLY A 96 22.71 -18.47 7.72
N ALA A 97 21.40 -18.47 7.91
CA ALA A 97 20.43 -17.83 7.01
C ALA A 97 19.56 -16.81 7.76
N TYR A 98 19.13 -15.76 7.08
CA TYR A 98 18.29 -14.70 7.64
C TYR A 98 17.09 -14.49 6.73
N LEU A 99 15.89 -14.64 7.27
CA LEU A 99 14.64 -14.44 6.55
C LEU A 99 13.84 -13.32 7.20
N MET A 100 13.33 -12.41 6.37
CA MET A 100 12.44 -11.35 6.78
C MET A 100 11.07 -11.59 6.14
N GLU A 101 10.03 -11.70 6.96
CA GLU A 101 8.65 -11.87 6.50
C GLU A 101 7.71 -10.88 7.19
N GLN A 102 6.64 -10.53 6.48
CA GLN A 102 5.50 -9.85 7.07
C GLN A 102 4.52 -10.89 7.62
N ASP A 103 4.13 -10.74 8.90
CA ASP A 103 3.13 -11.61 9.53
C ASP A 103 1.71 -11.22 9.08
N GLU A 104 0.96 -12.21 8.59
CA GLU A 104 -0.39 -12.04 8.02
C GLU A 104 -1.42 -12.98 8.67
N LYS A 105 -1.08 -13.69 9.76
CA LYS A 105 -1.93 -14.79 10.25
C LYS A 105 -3.15 -14.33 11.05
N SER A 106 -4.33 -14.72 10.58
CA SER A 106 -5.46 -15.16 11.42
C SER A 106 -6.15 -16.38 10.76
N GLN A 107 -6.94 -17.14 11.52
CA GLN A 107 -7.45 -18.48 11.16
C GLN A 107 -8.96 -18.52 10.79
N ASP A 108 -9.63 -17.37 10.79
CA ASP A 108 -11.04 -17.09 10.44
C ASP A 108 -11.42 -16.98 8.93
N ASN A 109 -11.36 -18.02 8.09
CA ASN A 109 -11.66 -17.84 6.65
C ASN A 109 -13.19 -17.77 6.32
N PHE A 110 -13.78 -16.57 6.26
CA PHE A 110 -15.13 -16.35 5.71
C PHE A 110 -15.13 -15.92 4.23
N ILE A 111 -16.29 -15.82 3.58
CA ILE A 111 -16.44 -15.31 2.20
C ILE A 111 -17.47 -14.16 2.24
N ILE A 112 -17.14 -13.00 1.65
CA ILE A 112 -18.14 -11.93 1.45
C ILE A 112 -19.09 -12.34 0.33
N ASN A 113 -20.39 -12.31 0.61
CA ASN A 113 -21.42 -12.39 -0.42
C ASN A 113 -21.31 -11.16 -1.34
N LEU A 114 -20.95 -11.40 -2.60
CA LEU A 114 -20.72 -10.33 -3.57
C LEU A 114 -21.99 -9.76 -4.20
N LYS A 115 -23.17 -10.37 -3.97
CA LYS A 115 -24.42 -9.91 -4.59
C LYS A 115 -24.71 -8.42 -4.34
N PRO A 116 -24.59 -7.88 -3.12
CA PRO A 116 -24.80 -6.45 -2.88
C PRO A 116 -23.80 -5.57 -3.65
N LEU A 117 -22.51 -5.95 -3.66
CA LEU A 117 -21.49 -5.19 -4.39
C LEU A 117 -21.70 -5.23 -5.92
N LYS A 118 -22.12 -6.38 -6.47
CA LYS A 118 -22.45 -6.52 -7.90
C LYS A 118 -23.69 -5.72 -8.25
N TRP A 119 -24.67 -5.66 -7.35
CA TRP A 119 -25.83 -4.78 -7.53
C TRP A 119 -25.40 -3.31 -7.56
N LEU A 120 -24.51 -2.89 -6.65
CA LEU A 120 -24.01 -1.52 -6.61
C LEU A 120 -23.26 -1.13 -7.89
N GLU A 121 -22.46 -2.05 -8.46
CA GLU A 121 -21.73 -1.86 -9.72
C GLU A 121 -22.69 -1.62 -10.89
N GLN A 122 -23.80 -2.34 -10.93
CA GLN A 122 -24.81 -2.21 -11.98
C GLN A 122 -25.69 -0.97 -11.86
N HIS A 123 -25.72 -0.35 -10.68
CA HIS A 123 -26.59 0.79 -10.38
C HIS A 123 -25.71 1.98 -9.99
N ALA A 124 -25.13 2.68 -10.97
CA ALA A 124 -24.34 3.88 -10.71
C ALA A 124 -25.18 4.97 -10.00
N PRO A 125 -24.58 5.81 -9.13
CA PRO A 125 -25.26 6.96 -8.56
C PRO A 125 -25.63 7.98 -9.65
N THR A 126 -26.54 8.90 -9.32
CA THR A 126 -26.85 10.04 -10.19
C THR A 126 -25.58 10.82 -10.51
N GLN A 127 -25.45 11.31 -11.75
CA GLN A 127 -24.29 12.08 -12.18
C GLN A 127 -24.01 13.27 -11.22
N GLY A 128 -22.74 13.46 -10.89
CA GLY A 128 -22.30 14.47 -9.92
C GLY A 128 -22.49 14.09 -8.44
N GLN A 129 -23.08 12.93 -8.13
CA GLN A 129 -23.21 12.43 -6.77
C GLN A 129 -22.22 11.29 -6.50
N SER A 130 -21.59 11.34 -5.32
CA SER A 130 -20.79 10.21 -4.82
C SER A 130 -21.60 9.36 -3.86
N ARG A 131 -21.68 8.06 -4.13
CA ARG A 131 -22.27 7.08 -3.23
C ARG A 131 -21.33 6.83 -2.05
N GLN A 132 -21.81 7.02 -0.83
CA GLN A 132 -21.10 6.65 0.40
C GLN A 132 -21.56 5.27 0.88
N ILE A 133 -20.63 4.36 1.14
CA ILE A 133 -20.90 3.03 1.69
C ILE A 133 -20.17 2.91 3.03
N PHE A 134 -20.87 2.50 4.08
CA PHE A 134 -20.26 2.17 5.36
C PHE A 134 -20.26 0.64 5.51
N LEU A 135 -19.09 0.03 5.61
CA LEU A 135 -18.91 -1.42 5.69
C LEU A 135 -18.31 -1.79 7.04
N LEU A 136 -18.99 -2.65 7.79
CA LEU A 136 -18.54 -3.14 9.09
C LEU A 136 -18.19 -4.61 8.98
N THR A 137 -17.07 -5.02 9.58
CA THR A 137 -16.63 -6.42 9.62
C THR A 137 -15.85 -6.68 10.90
N ASP A 138 -16.06 -7.83 11.52
CA ASP A 138 -15.36 -8.30 12.72
C ASP A 138 -14.51 -9.56 12.47
N GLY A 139 -14.53 -10.07 11.24
CA GLY A 139 -13.91 -11.33 10.86
C GLY A 139 -13.01 -11.24 9.64
N GLU A 140 -12.34 -12.36 9.36
CA GLU A 140 -11.49 -12.51 8.18
C GLU A 140 -12.25 -13.02 6.96
N ILE A 141 -11.71 -12.75 5.78
CA ILE A 141 -12.33 -13.19 4.53
C ILE A 141 -11.29 -13.71 3.55
N SER A 142 -11.69 -14.66 2.72
CA SER A 142 -10.82 -15.36 1.76
C SER A 142 -10.88 -14.78 0.35
N ASN A 143 -11.98 -14.12 -0.03
CA ASN A 143 -12.18 -13.52 -1.36
C ASN A 143 -11.82 -12.02 -1.43
N VAL A 144 -10.79 -11.58 -0.69
CA VAL A 144 -10.36 -10.17 -0.60
C VAL A 144 -10.15 -9.57 -1.99
N THR A 145 -9.39 -10.24 -2.86
CA THR A 145 -9.05 -9.73 -4.20
C THR A 145 -10.29 -9.45 -5.04
N GLU A 146 -11.25 -10.39 -5.09
CA GLU A 146 -12.48 -10.21 -5.88
C GLU A 146 -13.35 -9.06 -5.35
N VAL A 147 -13.44 -8.93 -4.02
CA VAL A 147 -14.15 -7.81 -3.38
C VAL A 147 -13.49 -6.48 -3.75
N LEU A 148 -12.17 -6.39 -3.65
CA LEU A 148 -11.44 -5.16 -3.94
C LEU A 148 -11.50 -4.77 -5.41
N ASP A 149 -11.43 -5.74 -6.34
CA ASP A 149 -11.59 -5.50 -7.78
C ASP A 149 -12.94 -4.89 -8.11
N LEU A 150 -14.02 -5.45 -7.54
CA LEU A 150 -15.37 -4.93 -7.70
C LEU A 150 -15.53 -3.54 -7.09
N CYS A 151 -14.86 -3.26 -5.97
CA CYS A 151 -14.89 -1.92 -5.39
C CYS A 151 -14.11 -0.90 -6.23
N ARG A 152 -12.99 -1.32 -6.87
CA ARG A 152 -12.23 -0.48 -7.80
C ARG A 152 -13.04 -0.11 -9.02
N SER A 153 -13.78 -1.04 -9.63
CA SER A 153 -14.60 -0.74 -10.82
C SER A 153 -15.66 0.34 -10.58
N MET A 154 -16.05 0.55 -9.32
CA MET A 154 -16.98 1.60 -8.89
C MET A 154 -16.29 2.86 -8.33
N ALA A 155 -14.96 2.89 -8.26
CA ALA A 155 -14.20 3.87 -7.49
C ALA A 155 -14.40 5.30 -7.96
N SER A 156 -14.75 5.54 -9.23
CA SER A 156 -14.98 6.87 -9.81
C SER A 156 -16.18 7.62 -9.21
N SER A 157 -17.12 6.89 -8.59
CA SER A 157 -18.37 7.44 -8.08
C SER A 157 -18.77 6.92 -6.71
N THR A 158 -18.09 5.90 -6.18
CA THR A 158 -18.40 5.26 -4.91
C THR A 158 -17.22 5.37 -3.94
N ARG A 159 -17.50 5.68 -2.68
CA ARG A 159 -16.54 5.76 -1.58
C ARG A 159 -16.94 4.82 -0.45
N ILE A 160 -15.98 4.04 0.06
CA ILE A 160 -16.22 3.05 1.10
C ILE A 160 -15.51 3.44 2.41
N PHE A 161 -16.29 3.53 3.48
CA PHE A 161 -15.85 3.75 4.85
C PHE A 161 -15.91 2.42 5.60
N SER A 162 -14.76 1.82 5.85
CA SER A 162 -14.67 0.48 6.42
C SER A 162 -14.37 0.52 7.92
N PHE A 163 -15.01 -0.36 8.68
CA PHE A 163 -14.83 -0.52 10.12
C PHE A 163 -14.45 -1.97 10.39
N GLY A 164 -13.23 -2.17 10.90
CA GLY A 164 -12.80 -3.44 11.48
C GLY A 164 -13.14 -3.46 12.96
N LEU A 165 -14.01 -4.35 13.41
CA LEU A 165 -14.45 -4.43 14.80
C LEU A 165 -13.71 -5.54 15.56
N GLY A 166 -13.29 -5.24 16.79
CA GLY A 166 -12.73 -6.25 17.68
C GLY A 166 -11.29 -6.66 17.31
N HIS A 167 -10.98 -7.94 17.49
CA HIS A 167 -9.60 -8.44 17.44
C HIS A 167 -9.16 -8.95 16.07
N SER A 168 -10.09 -9.50 15.28
CA SER A 168 -9.76 -10.30 14.10
C SER A 168 -10.38 -9.83 12.77
N PRO A 169 -10.70 -8.54 12.54
CA PRO A 169 -11.16 -8.12 11.22
C PRO A 169 -10.02 -8.24 10.20
N SER A 170 -10.34 -8.66 8.96
CA SER A 170 -9.35 -8.70 7.87
C SER A 170 -8.77 -7.32 7.62
N ARG A 171 -7.51 -7.12 8.02
CA ARG A 171 -6.80 -5.85 7.84
C ARG A 171 -6.70 -5.50 6.35
N SER A 172 -6.30 -6.47 5.53
CA SER A 172 -6.15 -6.31 4.09
C SER A 172 -7.45 -5.89 3.41
N LEU A 173 -8.60 -6.47 3.80
CA LEU A 173 -9.89 -6.03 3.30
C LEU A 173 -10.23 -4.62 3.78
N VAL A 174 -10.26 -4.40 5.10
CA VAL A 174 -10.72 -3.13 5.69
C VAL A 174 -9.91 -1.96 5.13
N LYS A 175 -8.58 -2.09 5.09
CA LYS A 175 -7.69 -1.08 4.53
C LYS A 175 -7.80 -1.00 3.00
N GLY A 176 -7.90 -2.14 2.32
CA GLY A 176 -8.03 -2.24 0.87
C GLY A 176 -9.27 -1.51 0.33
N LEU A 177 -10.43 -1.68 0.97
CA LEU A 177 -11.69 -1.03 0.60
C LEU A 177 -11.61 0.50 0.64
N ALA A 178 -11.01 1.03 1.72
CA ALA A 178 -10.80 2.46 1.86
C ALA A 178 -9.83 2.98 0.81
N ARG A 179 -8.71 2.28 0.58
CA ARG A 179 -7.70 2.68 -0.40
C ARG A 179 -8.23 2.67 -1.84
N SER A 180 -8.96 1.62 -2.22
CA SER A 180 -9.46 1.46 -3.59
C SER A 180 -10.50 2.50 -4.00
N THR A 181 -11.17 3.14 -3.03
CA THR A 181 -12.28 4.07 -3.29
C THR A 181 -12.01 5.48 -2.73
N ASN A 182 -10.77 5.77 -2.34
CA ASN A 182 -10.37 6.99 -1.61
C ASN A 182 -11.21 7.25 -0.34
N GLY A 183 -11.73 6.18 0.25
CA GLY A 183 -12.44 6.13 1.51
C GLY A 183 -11.55 6.30 2.72
N ARG A 184 -12.05 5.82 3.86
CA ARG A 184 -11.34 5.83 5.14
C ARG A 184 -11.64 4.55 5.88
N PHE A 185 -10.65 4.03 6.58
CA PHE A 185 -10.83 2.84 7.40
C PHE A 185 -10.60 3.19 8.86
N VAL A 186 -11.20 2.41 9.74
CA VAL A 186 -10.96 2.48 11.17
C VAL A 186 -11.02 1.08 11.77
N PHE A 187 -10.14 0.80 12.74
CA PHE A 187 -10.25 -0.39 13.58
C PHE A 187 -10.78 0.05 14.94
N ILE A 188 -11.91 -0.51 15.35
CA ILE A 188 -12.56 -0.23 16.62
C ILE A 188 -12.18 -1.36 17.59
N PRO A 189 -11.37 -1.08 18.62
CA PRO A 189 -11.04 -2.08 19.64
C PRO A 189 -12.28 -2.55 20.39
N PRO A 190 -12.30 -3.79 20.92
CA PRO A 190 -13.40 -4.25 21.75
C PRO A 190 -13.58 -3.37 22.98
N ASN A 191 -14.82 -3.25 23.45
CA ASN A 191 -15.22 -2.38 24.57
C ASN A 191 -14.99 -0.88 24.35
N SER A 192 -14.71 -0.44 23.12
CA SER A 192 -14.66 0.99 22.77
C SER A 192 -16.05 1.54 22.48
N THR A 193 -16.23 2.85 22.69
CA THR A 193 -17.45 3.54 22.23
C THR A 193 -17.37 3.77 20.71
N VAL A 194 -18.36 3.25 19.98
CA VAL A 194 -18.38 3.24 18.51
C VAL A 194 -18.71 4.63 17.92
N ASP A 195 -19.38 5.47 18.71
CA ASP A 195 -19.89 6.79 18.35
C ASP A 195 -18.79 7.74 17.86
N VAL A 196 -17.62 7.77 18.51
CA VAL A 196 -16.48 8.60 18.12
C VAL A 196 -16.01 8.22 16.71
N TYR A 197 -15.76 6.93 16.49
CA TYR A 197 -15.26 6.43 15.21
C TYR A 197 -16.26 6.60 14.07
N VAL A 198 -17.55 6.37 14.35
CA VAL A 198 -18.61 6.59 13.37
C VAL A 198 -18.76 8.08 13.06
N GLY A 199 -18.69 8.94 14.08
CA GLY A 199 -18.77 10.39 13.93
C GLY A 199 -17.69 10.96 13.02
N GLU A 200 -16.43 10.54 13.19
CA GLU A 200 -15.30 10.96 12.34
C GLU A 200 -15.49 10.53 10.88
N GLN A 201 -15.89 9.27 10.66
CA GLN A 201 -16.13 8.72 9.33
C GLN A 201 -17.30 9.42 8.63
N LEU A 202 -18.40 9.68 9.36
CA LEU A 202 -19.56 10.43 8.85
C LEU A 202 -19.20 11.88 8.51
N GLN A 203 -18.44 12.56 9.38
CA GLN A 203 -18.00 13.92 9.12
C GLN A 203 -17.21 14.00 7.80
N LYS A 204 -16.40 12.98 7.50
CA LYS A 204 -15.67 12.88 6.24
C LYS A 204 -16.57 12.57 5.05
N ALA A 205 -17.51 11.64 5.20
CA ALA A 205 -18.46 11.25 4.16
C ALA A 205 -19.40 12.38 3.72
N LEU A 206 -19.72 13.30 4.64
CA LEU A 206 -20.59 14.46 4.37
C LEU A 206 -19.86 15.63 3.69
N GLN A 207 -18.55 15.52 3.44
CA GLN A 207 -17.82 16.57 2.74
C GLN A 207 -18.22 16.63 1.26
N ARG A 208 -18.17 17.84 0.68
CA ARG A 208 -18.35 18.01 -0.77
C ARG A 208 -17.23 17.31 -1.54
N CYS A 209 -17.57 16.74 -2.69
CA CYS A 209 -16.63 16.12 -3.61
C CYS A 209 -16.92 16.46 -5.06
N ILE A 210 -15.90 16.26 -5.90
CA ILE A 210 -16.03 16.11 -7.35
C ILE A 210 -15.89 14.62 -7.69
N THR A 211 -16.76 14.12 -8.57
CA THR A 211 -16.73 12.74 -9.09
C THR A 211 -16.26 12.75 -10.55
N ASN A 212 -16.02 11.57 -11.14
CA ASN A 212 -15.62 11.45 -12.55
C ASN A 212 -14.40 12.32 -12.90
N VAL A 213 -13.41 12.27 -12.01
CA VAL A 213 -12.15 13.00 -12.18
C VAL A 213 -11.31 12.28 -13.23
N GLY A 214 -10.73 13.04 -14.15
CA GLY A 214 -9.80 12.58 -15.16
C GLY A 214 -8.51 13.39 -15.12
N VAL A 215 -7.41 12.77 -15.57
CA VAL A 215 -6.16 13.49 -15.84
C VAL A 215 -5.77 13.20 -17.29
N LYS A 216 -5.56 14.27 -18.04
CA LYS A 216 -5.10 14.19 -19.42
C LYS A 216 -3.70 14.80 -19.51
N TRP A 217 -2.79 14.02 -20.07
CA TRP A 217 -1.38 14.35 -20.21
C TRP A 217 -1.12 14.84 -21.64
N ASN A 218 -0.80 16.12 -21.79
CA ASN A 218 -0.46 16.70 -23.09
C ASN A 218 1.05 16.86 -23.17
N PHE A 219 1.75 15.78 -23.50
CA PHE A 219 3.18 15.78 -23.73
C PHE A 219 3.50 15.32 -25.14
N SER A 220 4.69 15.65 -25.63
CA SER A 220 5.23 15.14 -26.91
C SER A 220 5.45 13.63 -26.87
N THR A 221 5.79 13.08 -25.69
CA THR A 221 5.95 11.65 -25.42
C THR A 221 4.67 11.07 -24.83
N ALA A 222 4.31 9.85 -25.24
CA ALA A 222 3.17 9.14 -24.68
C ALA A 222 3.40 8.77 -23.21
N VAL A 223 2.38 9.00 -22.37
CA VAL A 223 2.28 8.40 -21.03
C VAL A 223 1.77 6.98 -21.21
N VAL A 224 2.60 6.00 -20.84
CA VAL A 224 2.31 4.56 -20.95
C VAL A 224 1.23 4.14 -19.98
N GLU A 225 1.26 4.71 -18.77
CA GLU A 225 0.35 4.33 -17.70
C GLU A 225 0.08 5.51 -16.77
N THR A 226 -1.19 5.63 -16.33
CA THR A 226 -1.62 6.58 -15.30
C THR A 226 -2.04 5.80 -14.08
N ILE A 227 -1.54 6.20 -12.91
CA ILE A 227 -1.76 5.50 -11.64
C ILE A 227 -2.32 6.49 -10.61
N PRO A 228 -3.49 6.24 -10.01
CA PRO A 228 -4.34 5.09 -10.29
C PRO A 228 -5.00 5.18 -11.67
N ASN A 229 -5.34 4.03 -12.27
CA ASN A 229 -5.96 3.98 -13.60
C ASN A 229 -7.43 4.44 -13.61
N GLN A 230 -8.09 4.36 -12.46
CA GLN A 230 -9.41 4.92 -12.20
C GLN A 230 -9.28 5.90 -11.05
N LEU A 231 -9.52 7.18 -11.33
CA LEU A 231 -9.39 8.21 -10.31
C LEU A 231 -10.66 8.25 -9.44
N PRO A 232 -10.50 8.17 -8.11
CA PRO A 232 -11.63 8.23 -7.19
C PRO A 232 -12.10 9.68 -6.97
N PRO A 233 -13.32 9.89 -6.43
CA PRO A 233 -13.80 11.21 -6.10
C PRO A 233 -12.85 11.98 -5.18
N VAL A 234 -12.73 13.28 -5.43
CA VAL A 234 -11.85 14.17 -4.67
C VAL A 234 -12.70 15.06 -3.78
N TYR A 235 -12.48 14.95 -2.46
CA TYR A 235 -13.23 15.69 -1.45
C TYR A 235 -12.51 16.97 -1.06
N ALA A 236 -13.28 17.93 -0.57
CA ALA A 236 -12.72 19.12 0.04
C ALA A 236 -11.67 18.74 1.10
N LYS A 237 -10.48 19.36 1.00
CA LYS A 237 -9.34 19.15 1.90
C LYS A 237 -8.62 17.79 1.77
N ASP A 238 -9.00 16.94 0.81
CA ASP A 238 -8.20 15.77 0.43
C ASP A 238 -7.24 16.13 -0.73
N CYS A 239 -6.14 15.40 -0.84
CA CYS A 239 -5.17 15.49 -1.94
C CYS A 239 -5.25 14.21 -2.77
N LEU A 240 -5.43 14.33 -4.08
CA LEU A 240 -5.28 13.23 -5.03
C LEU A 240 -3.88 13.29 -5.64
N ILE A 241 -3.13 12.20 -5.51
CA ILE A 241 -1.82 12.04 -6.14
C ILE A 241 -1.97 11.08 -7.31
N VAL A 242 -1.54 11.53 -8.49
CA VAL A 242 -1.57 10.75 -9.73
C VAL A 242 -0.15 10.70 -10.30
N TYR A 243 0.28 9.50 -10.70
CA TYR A 243 1.57 9.27 -11.34
C TYR A 243 1.35 8.95 -12.81
N GLY A 244 2.16 9.54 -13.69
CA GLY A 244 2.25 9.18 -15.10
C GLY A 244 3.57 8.50 -15.38
N LEU A 245 3.55 7.28 -15.90
CA LEU A 245 4.74 6.56 -16.35
C LEU A 245 4.99 6.87 -17.82
N LEU A 246 6.23 7.22 -18.15
CA LEU A 246 6.64 7.63 -19.49
C LEU A 246 7.64 6.60 -20.04
N ASP A 247 7.55 6.32 -21.35
CA ASP A 247 8.36 5.29 -22.01
C ASP A 247 9.81 5.76 -22.26
N ASP A 248 10.02 7.07 -22.38
CA ASP A 248 11.30 7.67 -22.74
C ASP A 248 11.83 8.60 -21.64
N LYS A 249 13.14 8.50 -21.39
CA LYS A 249 13.87 9.41 -20.48
C LYS A 249 14.18 10.75 -21.13
N SER A 250 14.08 10.86 -22.45
CA SER A 250 14.43 12.04 -23.25
C SER A 250 13.24 12.98 -23.51
N ILE A 251 12.37 13.17 -22.51
CA ILE A 251 11.22 14.06 -22.65
C ILE A 251 11.69 15.50 -22.80
N SER A 252 11.31 16.13 -23.91
CA SER A 252 11.39 17.58 -24.06
C SER A 252 10.05 18.18 -23.65
N PHE A 253 10.07 18.99 -22.59
CA PHE A 253 8.94 19.84 -22.23
C PHE A 253 9.05 21.11 -23.06
N ASP A 254 8.01 21.39 -23.83
CA ASP A 254 7.86 22.62 -24.59
C ASP A 254 6.78 23.52 -23.96
N HIS A 255 6.48 24.65 -24.60
CA HIS A 255 5.46 25.58 -24.12
C HIS A 255 4.02 25.03 -24.20
N ASN A 256 3.80 23.92 -24.88
CA ASN A 256 2.50 23.25 -25.01
C ASN A 256 2.30 22.12 -23.99
N SER A 257 3.40 21.68 -23.36
CA SER A 257 3.40 20.62 -22.37
C SER A 257 2.52 20.99 -21.18
N SER A 258 1.49 20.19 -20.92
CA SER A 258 0.50 20.48 -19.88
C SER A 258 -0.17 19.24 -19.31
N ILE A 259 -0.72 19.40 -18.11
CA ILE A 259 -1.60 18.42 -17.48
C ILE A 259 -2.96 19.10 -17.31
N GLU A 260 -4.00 18.45 -17.82
CA GLU A 260 -5.39 18.88 -17.68
C GLU A 260 -6.06 18.03 -16.61
N LEU A 261 -6.67 18.69 -15.64
CA LEU A 261 -7.63 18.07 -14.72
C LEU A 261 -9.01 18.16 -15.35
N GLU A 262 -9.65 17.01 -15.52
CA GLU A 262 -10.99 16.90 -16.09
C GLU A 262 -12.00 16.48 -15.01
N VAL A 263 -13.23 16.99 -15.10
CA VAL A 263 -14.39 16.55 -14.33
C VAL A 263 -15.53 16.37 -15.30
N ASP A 264 -16.18 15.22 -15.29
CA ASP A 264 -17.26 14.89 -16.24
C ASP A 264 -16.85 15.11 -17.70
N GLN A 265 -15.60 14.74 -18.05
CA GLN A 265 -14.99 14.92 -19.38
C GLN A 265 -14.85 16.38 -19.83
N GLN A 266 -14.99 17.33 -18.91
CA GLN A 266 -14.76 18.75 -19.16
C GLN A 266 -13.50 19.22 -18.44
N GLN A 267 -12.69 20.01 -19.13
CA GLN A 267 -11.50 20.60 -18.54
C GLN A 267 -11.88 21.53 -17.38
N LEU A 268 -11.44 21.18 -16.17
CA LEU A 268 -11.62 21.99 -14.96
C LEU A 268 -10.45 22.95 -14.76
N SER A 269 -9.21 22.47 -14.96
CA SER A 269 -8.00 23.26 -14.73
C SER A 269 -6.84 22.72 -15.57
N VAL A 270 -5.89 23.59 -15.91
CA VAL A 270 -4.69 23.23 -16.68
C VAL A 270 -3.44 23.70 -15.94
N ALA A 271 -2.49 22.78 -15.76
CA ALA A 271 -1.15 23.08 -15.28
C ALA A 271 -0.17 23.00 -16.45
N ARG A 272 0.46 24.13 -16.82
CA ARG A 272 1.52 24.15 -17.84
C ARG A 272 2.85 23.72 -17.22
N ILE A 273 3.59 22.88 -17.94
CA ILE A 273 4.87 22.33 -17.52
C ILE A 273 5.95 22.81 -18.47
N SER A 274 6.77 23.75 -18.00
CA SER A 274 7.94 24.22 -18.75
C SER A 274 9.21 23.41 -18.46
N ARG A 275 9.22 22.67 -17.35
CA ARG A 275 10.28 21.74 -16.94
C ARG A 275 9.76 20.80 -15.87
N ILE A 276 10.23 19.55 -15.83
CA ILE A 276 10.23 18.81 -14.57
C ILE A 276 11.35 19.45 -13.74
N PRO A 277 11.10 19.87 -12.48
CA PRO A 277 12.20 20.21 -11.60
C PRO A 277 13.17 19.03 -11.59
N SER A 278 14.47 19.25 -11.44
CA SER A 278 15.38 18.14 -11.16
C SER A 278 15.01 17.55 -9.79
N ILE A 279 13.95 16.74 -9.74
CA ILE A 279 13.47 16.10 -8.52
C ILE A 279 14.37 14.91 -8.26
N SER A 280 15.56 15.28 -7.79
CA SER A 280 16.60 14.53 -7.11
C SER A 280 16.98 13.17 -7.68
N GLU A 281 18.29 13.02 -7.85
CA GLU A 281 19.08 11.79 -7.94
C GLU A 281 18.71 10.68 -6.92
N SER A 282 17.81 10.93 -5.95
CA SER A 282 17.38 9.98 -4.92
C SER A 282 16.37 8.92 -5.40
N GLY A 283 15.70 9.10 -6.54
CA GLY A 283 14.70 8.14 -7.05
C GLY A 283 13.42 8.00 -6.20
N MET A 284 13.16 8.92 -5.26
CA MET A 284 12.02 8.86 -4.33
C MET A 284 10.65 8.84 -5.04
N ILE A 285 10.42 9.71 -6.03
CA ILE A 285 9.15 9.74 -6.78
C ILE A 285 8.95 8.43 -7.54
N THR A 286 10.00 7.90 -8.18
CA THR A 286 9.95 6.61 -8.88
C THR A 286 9.55 5.48 -7.92
N ARG A 287 10.10 5.46 -6.70
CA ARG A 287 9.73 4.47 -5.67
C ARG A 287 8.27 4.60 -5.22
N LEU A 288 7.74 5.83 -5.10
CA LEU A 288 6.32 6.03 -4.76
C LEU A 288 5.38 5.63 -5.89
N ALA A 289 5.73 5.96 -7.14
CA ALA A 289 4.98 5.52 -8.31
C ALA A 289 4.98 3.99 -8.42
N ALA A 290 6.14 3.35 -8.24
CA ALA A 290 6.26 1.89 -8.21
C ALA A 290 5.44 1.27 -7.07
N LYS A 291 5.45 1.87 -5.87
CA LYS A 291 4.61 1.43 -4.75
C LYS A 291 3.12 1.54 -5.06
N ALA A 292 2.68 2.64 -5.67
CA ALA A 292 1.30 2.82 -6.09
C ALA A 292 0.90 1.76 -7.13
N LEU A 293 1.77 1.51 -8.12
CA LEU A 293 1.57 0.46 -9.13
C LEU A 293 1.48 -0.94 -8.50
N ILE A 294 2.40 -1.28 -7.60
CA ILE A 294 2.40 -2.56 -6.89
C ILE A 294 1.09 -2.74 -6.13
N LEU A 295 0.58 -1.70 -5.46
CA LEU A 295 -0.70 -1.78 -4.74
C LEU A 295 -1.91 -1.97 -5.67
N GLU A 296 -1.87 -1.42 -6.89
CA GLU A 296 -2.88 -1.74 -7.92
C GLU A 296 -2.74 -3.19 -8.40
N LEU A 297 -1.53 -3.64 -8.70
CA LEU A 297 -1.25 -4.97 -9.26
C LEU A 297 -1.41 -6.12 -8.26
N GLN A 298 -1.03 -5.94 -7.00
CA GLN A 298 -1.16 -6.94 -5.91
C GLN A 298 -2.60 -7.41 -5.74
N HIS A 299 -3.54 -6.61 -6.19
CA HIS A 299 -4.95 -6.89 -6.08
C HIS A 299 -5.68 -6.87 -7.41
N ALA A 300 -5.02 -6.61 -8.53
CA ALA A 300 -5.59 -6.76 -9.86
C ALA A 300 -5.64 -8.25 -10.20
N LYS A 301 -6.68 -8.67 -10.93
CA LYS A 301 -6.70 -9.97 -11.60
C LYS A 301 -5.38 -10.21 -12.33
N LEU A 302 -4.60 -11.21 -11.87
CA LEU A 302 -3.55 -11.79 -12.70
C LEU A 302 -4.19 -12.17 -14.05
N PRO A 303 -3.64 -11.75 -15.19
CA PRO A 303 -4.17 -12.17 -16.48
C PRO A 303 -4.20 -13.70 -16.52
N ALA A 304 -5.31 -14.27 -16.99
CA ALA A 304 -5.42 -15.71 -17.20
C ALA A 304 -4.19 -16.16 -17.99
N LYS A 305 -3.43 -17.13 -17.47
CA LYS A 305 -2.32 -17.76 -18.21
C LYS A 305 -2.86 -18.10 -19.59
N ARG A 306 -2.27 -17.51 -20.64
CA ARG A 306 -2.53 -17.94 -22.01
C ARG A 306 -2.17 -19.41 -22.06
N THR A 307 -3.18 -20.27 -22.09
CA THR A 307 -3.02 -21.66 -22.50
C THR A 307 -2.55 -21.60 -23.94
N THR A 308 -1.25 -21.79 -24.15
CA THR A 308 -0.72 -22.17 -25.45
C THR A 308 -1.34 -23.52 -25.77
N VAL A 309 -2.43 -23.51 -26.52
CA VAL A 309 -2.91 -24.71 -27.22
C VAL A 309 -1.84 -25.00 -28.26
N GLY A 310 -1.07 -26.06 -28.01
CA GLY A 310 -0.12 -26.58 -28.99
C GLY A 310 -0.86 -26.96 -30.26
N SER A 311 -0.39 -26.40 -31.37
CA SER A 311 -0.64 -26.89 -32.73
C SER A 311 0.17 -28.15 -33.00
#